data_AF-A0A354AXD8-F1
#
_entry.id   AF-A0A354AXD8-F1
#
_cell.length_a   1.000
_cell.length_b   1.000
_cell.length_c   1.000
_cell.angle_alpha   90.00
_cell.angle_beta   90.00
_cell.angle_gamma   90.00
#
_symmetry.space_group_name_H-M   'P 1'
#
loop_
_entity.id
_entity.type
_entity.pdbx_description
1 polymer ?
#
loop_
_entity_poly.entity_id
_entity_poly.type
_entity_poly.pdbx_seq_one_letter_code
_entity_poly.pdbx_strand_id
1 'polypeptide(L)' 'IAAACQRYGIERLFVFGSALREDFRPGESDIDLLVEFGPLEITKRFYIYIYLDAREAFRNIFQADVDLVMKGAVK' A
#
# COMPACT_ATOMS: atom_id res chain seq x y z
N ILE A 1 -5.42 -9.49 -2.43
CA ILE A 1 -4.78 -8.67 -1.37
C ILE A 1 -3.72 -9.49 -0.63
N ALA A 2 -4.08 -10.52 0.16
CA ALA A 2 -3.11 -11.29 0.96
C ALA A 2 -1.92 -11.84 0.16
N ALA A 3 -2.15 -12.36 -1.05
CA ALA A 3 -1.07 -12.81 -1.93
C ALA A 3 -0.10 -11.69 -2.34
N ALA A 4 -0.59 -10.46 -2.56
CA ALA A 4 0.26 -9.31 -2.84
C ALA A 4 1.06 -8.93 -1.59
N CYS A 5 0.44 -8.91 -0.41
CA CYS A 5 1.14 -8.66 0.85
C CYS A 5 2.28 -9.65 1.06
N GLN A 6 2.03 -10.94 0.86
CA GLN A 6 3.06 -11.98 0.96
C GLN A 6 4.18 -11.79 -0.08
N ARG A 7 3.83 -11.50 -1.34
CA ARG A 7 4.80 -11.29 -2.42
C ARG A 7 5.77 -10.14 -2.13
N TYR A 8 5.28 -9.05 -1.54
CA TYR A 8 6.06 -7.84 -1.30
C TYR A 8 6.61 -7.74 0.14
N GLY A 9 6.43 -8.77 0.97
CA GLY A 9 6.93 -8.78 2.36
C GLY A 9 6.21 -7.79 3.28
N ILE A 10 4.95 -7.51 3.02
CA ILE A 10 4.09 -6.67 3.87
C ILE A 10 3.53 -7.52 5.01
N GLU A 11 3.93 -7.21 6.24
CA GLU A 11 3.43 -7.86 7.46
C GLU A 11 2.04 -7.36 7.86
N ARG A 12 1.81 -6.05 7.75
CA ARG A 12 0.55 -5.41 8.12
C ARG A 12 0.11 -4.44 7.05
N LEU A 13 -1.18 -4.47 6.75
CA LEU A 13 -1.85 -3.58 5.81
C LEU A 13 -3.07 -2.98 6.50
N PHE A 14 -3.19 -1.66 6.48
CA PHE A 14 -4.35 -0.94 6.99
C PHE A 14 -4.91 -0.07 5.88
N VAL A 15 -6.23 0.10 5.88
CA VAL A 15 -6.92 1.13 5.11
C VAL A 15 -7.15 2.33 6.02
N PHE A 16 -7.00 3.53 5.49
CA PHE A 16 -7.33 4.76 6.22
C PHE A 16 -7.92 5.80 5.28
N GLY A 17 -8.09 7.02 5.78
CA GLY A 17 -8.44 8.17 4.93
C GLY A 17 -9.87 8.10 4.37
N SER A 18 -10.02 8.50 3.11
CA SER A 18 -11.34 8.70 2.49
C SER A 18 -12.09 7.39 2.23
N ALA A 19 -11.36 6.28 2.04
CA ALA A 19 -11.91 4.94 1.80
C ALA A 19 -12.77 4.39 2.95
N LEU A 20 -12.70 5.00 4.14
CA LEU A 20 -13.50 4.63 5.32
C LEU A 20 -14.76 5.48 5.51
N ARG A 21 -14.96 6.52 4.69
CA ARG A 21 -16.06 7.48 4.84
C ARG A 21 -17.25 7.05 3.99
N GLU A 22 -18.45 7.48 4.39
CA GLU A 22 -19.70 7.16 3.68
C GLU A 22 -19.83 7.85 2.31
N ASP A 23 -19.02 8.89 2.07
CA ASP A 23 -18.98 9.64 0.81
C ASP A 23 -17.93 9.12 -0.19
N PHE A 24 -17.32 7.95 0.07
CA PHE A 24 -16.38 7.31 -0.85
C PHE A 24 -17.04 7.02 -2.20
N ARG A 25 -16.37 7.43 -3.29
CA ARG A 25 -16.85 7.23 -4.66
C ARG A 25 -15.93 6.27 -5.42
N PRO A 26 -16.36 5.03 -5.68
CA PRO A 26 -15.57 4.09 -6.47
C PRO A 26 -15.19 4.67 -7.83
N GLY A 27 -13.89 4.68 -8.15
CA GLY A 27 -13.35 5.20 -9.41
C GLY A 27 -13.06 6.70 -9.45
N GLU A 28 -13.57 7.48 -8.48
CA GLU A 28 -13.22 8.91 -8.31
C GLU A 28 -12.34 9.15 -7.08
N SER A 29 -12.52 8.35 -6.02
CA SER A 29 -11.78 8.46 -4.77
C SER A 29 -10.58 7.51 -4.74
N ASP A 30 -9.45 8.01 -4.27
CA ASP A 30 -8.23 7.23 -4.06
C ASP A 30 -8.38 6.32 -2.83
N ILE A 31 -7.61 5.23 -2.79
CA ILE A 31 -7.56 4.31 -1.64
C ILE A 31 -6.26 4.53 -0.89
N ASP A 32 -6.36 5.03 0.33
CA ASP A 32 -5.22 5.25 1.21
C ASP A 32 -4.87 3.97 1.99
N LEU A 33 -3.66 3.44 1.79
CA LEU A 33 -3.18 2.21 2.41
C LEU A 33 -1.91 2.45 3.22
N LEU A 34 -1.90 2.03 4.48
CA LEU A 34 -0.71 2.03 5.33
C LEU A 34 -0.11 0.63 5.34
N VAL A 35 1.16 0.51 4.96
CA VAL A 35 1.91 -0.74 4.97
C VAL A 35 3.01 -0.75 6.03
N GLU A 36 3.16 -1.90 6.66
CA GLU A 36 4.30 -2.24 7.48
C GLU A 36 5.01 -3.41 6.83
N PHE A 37 6.21 -3.17 6.31
CA PHE A 37 7.06 -4.23 5.80
C PHE A 37 7.72 -4.96 6.95
N GLY A 38 7.93 -6.27 6.78
CA GLY A 38 8.72 -7.05 7.70
C GLY A 38 10.22 -6.72 7.61
N PRO A 39 11.06 -7.38 8.42
CA PRO A 39 12.50 -7.27 8.31
C PRO A 39 12.94 -7.77 6.93
N LEU A 40 13.24 -6.83 6.03
CA LEU A 40 13.81 -7.11 4.72
C LEU A 40 15.32 -6.88 4.81
N GLU A 41 16.10 -7.95 4.71
CA GLU A 41 17.58 -7.91 4.62
C GLU A 41 18.00 -7.42 3.22
N ILE A 42 17.63 -6.18 2.85
CA ILE A 42 17.88 -5.58 1.54
C ILE A 42 18.36 -4.13 1.67
N THR A 43 19.02 -3.65 0.63
CA THR A 43 19.45 -2.25 0.58
C THR A 43 18.25 -1.30 0.44
N LYS A 44 18.40 -0.05 0.91
CA LYS A 44 17.38 1.01 0.77
C LYS A 44 16.90 1.20 -0.69
N ARG A 45 17.79 0.99 -1.66
CA ARG A 45 17.44 1.10 -3.09
C ARG A 45 16.55 -0.04 -3.57
N PHE A 46 16.72 -1.25 -3.06
CA PHE A 46 15.78 -2.34 -3.36
C PHE A 46 14.42 -2.11 -2.70
N TYR A 47 14.41 -1.52 -1.52
CA TYR A 47 13.19 -1.21 -0.78
C TYR A 47 12.25 -0.25 -1.55
N ILE A 48 12.79 0.79 -2.22
CA ILE A 48 11.97 1.69 -3.05
C ILE A 48 11.35 0.96 -4.26
N TYR A 49 12.07 0.02 -4.88
CA TYR A 49 11.50 -0.76 -6.00
C TYR A 49 10.35 -1.64 -5.53
N ILE A 50 10.52 -2.37 -4.42
CA ILE A 50 9.45 -3.19 -3.82
C ILE A 50 8.22 -2.34 -3.52
N TYR A 51 8.43 -1.15 -2.96
CA TYR A 51 7.33 -0.23 -2.67
C TYR A 51 6.59 0.25 -3.93
N LEU A 52 7.31 0.66 -4.97
CA LEU A 52 6.72 1.11 -6.22
C LEU A 52 5.93 -0.01 -6.91
N ASP A 53 6.51 -1.22 -6.93
CA ASP A 53 5.86 -2.41 -7.49
C ASP A 53 4.62 -2.82 -6.67
N ALA A 54 4.70 -2.75 -5.34
CA ALA A 54 3.57 -3.03 -4.46
C ALA A 54 2.43 -2.03 -4.69
N ARG A 55 2.74 -0.73 -4.80
CA ARG A 55 1.76 0.31 -5.09
C ARG A 55 1.05 0.02 -6.41
N GLU A 56 1.80 -0.28 -7.47
CA GLU A 56 1.23 -0.59 -8.77
C GLU A 56 0.38 -1.87 -8.75
N ALA A 57 0.81 -2.89 -8.02
CA ALA A 57 0.02 -4.10 -7.83
C ALA A 57 -1.30 -3.82 -7.12
N PHE A 58 -1.31 -2.96 -6.08
CA PHE A 58 -2.55 -2.58 -5.41
C PHE A 58 -3.48 -1.76 -6.29
N ARG A 59 -2.96 -0.81 -7.10
CA ARG A 59 -3.77 -0.08 -8.09
C ARG A 59 -4.48 -1.04 -9.03
N ASN A 60 -3.76 -2.05 -9.52
CA ASN A 60 -4.32 -3.09 -10.38
C ASN A 60 -5.31 -4.01 -9.66
N ILE A 61 -5.12 -4.30 -8.37
CA ILE A 61 -6.05 -5.14 -7.60
C ILE A 61 -7.35 -4.39 -7.31
N PHE A 62 -7.26 -3.11 -6.93
CA PHE A 62 -8.41 -2.31 -6.52
C PHE A 62 -9.10 -1.59 -7.68
N GLN A 63 -8.46 -1.53 -8.86
CA GLN A 63 -8.96 -0.76 -10.02
C GLN A 63 -9.23 0.71 -9.66
N ALA A 64 -8.39 1.27 -8.79
CA ALA A 64 -8.48 2.63 -8.28
C ALA A 64 -7.06 3.19 -8.11
N ASP A 65 -6.94 4.52 -8.02
CA ASP A 65 -5.71 5.11 -7.54
C ASP A 65 -5.46 4.67 -6.08
N VAL A 66 -4.20 4.46 -5.73
CA VAL A 66 -3.81 3.97 -4.40
C VAL A 66 -2.65 4.83 -3.92
N ASP A 67 -2.88 5.51 -2.80
CA ASP A 67 -1.79 6.12 -2.05
C ASP A 67 -1.27 5.10 -1.03
N LEU A 68 0.01 4.76 -1.17
CA LEU A 68 0.66 3.75 -0.33
C LEU A 68 1.58 4.47 0.66
N VAL A 69 1.33 4.35 1.95
CA VAL A 69 2.13 5.01 2.98
C VAL A 69 2.87 3.97 3.80
N MET A 70 4.14 4.21 4.09
CA MET A 70 4.92 3.34 4.97
C MET A 70 4.84 3.82 6.42
N LYS A 71 4.58 2.89 7.35
CA LYS A 71 4.73 3.20 8.77
C LYS A 71 6.20 3.48 9.08
N GLY A 72 6.48 4.71 9.52
CA GLY A 72 7.84 5.25 9.69
C GLY A 72 8.15 6.46 8.81
N ALA A 73 7.36 6.70 7.76
CA ALA A 73 7.35 7.99 7.02
C ALA A 73 6.45 9.05 7.70
N VAL A 74 5.59 8.61 8.62
CA VAL A 74 4.72 9.47 9.42
C VAL A 74 5.40 9.70 10.78
N LYS A 75 5.64 10.97 11.11
CA LYS A 75 6.15 11.44 12.41
C LYS A 75 5.00 11.84 13.32
#